data_AF-A0A3A0FZL3-F1
#
_entry.id   AF-A0A3A0FZL3-F1
#
_cell.length_a   1.000
_cell.length_b   1.000
_cell.length_c   1.000
_cell.angle_alpha   90.00
_cell.angle_beta   90.00
_cell.angle_gamma   90.00
#
_symmetry.space_group_name_H-M   'P 1'
#
loop_
_entity.id
_entity.type
_entity.pdbx_description
1 polymer ?
#
loop_
_entity_poly.entity_id
_entity_poly.type
_entity_poly.pdbx_seq_one_letter_code
_entity_poly.pdbx_strand_id
1 'polypeptide(L)'
;MDPARRRRRGDRLHGLRAGLARRRAAALRGHLLRAARGRARAARAARRGAGVRPGPARRRALPPRPHRAPGQAQPLVAHAGRAHRDLLPRRLHARRHQARSSVGRPQRDRGRRTDRGRRDPDRVAARRRRAARAARREDPPPRLRQVAVASERHRGEGSSVTRSRWYRFYAAEISYFSGKVRPALRQKGVPFVECLPTPAAYRDVILPRTGLGFIPVVVTPEGETWQDTSEILDALEARHPEPALYPASPVQRAVAYLLEVYADEFLVLPAMHYRWSFPDSVRKARGDFAASNGDPAAAAKFAGRMGGSIRALGVVPESAAAIEAHTADLLDALSAHFAAQPALLGTRMSLADCALMGPLYAHLYLDLVPGLLLRERAPRVCHWIERMNHPDPDAPGDFLAGDALAPTLRPLLELVGRDAVPLLLDTLRDFERWADARPPELEKPPRAVGFHATQLRGAHFQRYTSPYTLWMVQRALDAYASAGERGRAAIDAALAGTGCEALFAYRPRHRMGKRRFELTFEKA
;
A
#
# COMPACT_ATOMS: atom_id res chain seq x y z
N MET A 1 31.96 18.71 -38.52
CA MET A 1 30.98 19.58 -37.84
C MET A 1 31.72 20.47 -36.84
N ASP A 2 31.55 21.78 -36.95
CA ASP A 2 32.23 22.81 -36.15
C ASP A 2 31.95 22.68 -34.62
N PRO A 3 32.99 22.59 -33.76
CA PRO A 3 32.87 22.45 -32.31
C PRO A 3 32.15 23.64 -31.63
N ALA A 4 32.16 24.84 -32.21
CA ALA A 4 31.44 25.99 -31.67
C ALA A 4 29.91 25.82 -31.77
N ARG A 5 29.43 25.11 -32.79
CA ARG A 5 27.99 24.80 -32.95
C ARG A 5 27.50 23.71 -31.97
N ARG A 6 28.36 22.82 -31.49
CA ARG A 6 28.00 21.81 -30.47
C ARG A 6 27.83 22.44 -29.09
N ARG A 7 28.72 23.34 -28.67
CA ARG A 7 28.58 24.06 -27.38
C ARG A 7 27.32 24.92 -27.33
N ARG A 8 27.04 25.72 -28.37
CA ARG A 8 25.82 26.55 -28.43
C ARG A 8 24.51 25.75 -28.41
N ARG A 9 24.50 24.51 -28.92
CA ARG A 9 23.34 23.60 -28.80
C ARG A 9 23.20 23.01 -27.39
N GLY A 10 24.32 22.69 -26.73
CA GLY A 10 24.33 22.22 -25.35
C GLY A 10 23.74 23.23 -24.37
N ASP A 11 24.19 24.49 -24.46
CA ASP A 11 23.75 25.56 -23.56
C ASP A 11 22.26 25.92 -23.74
N ARG A 12 21.76 25.90 -24.99
CA ARG A 12 20.33 26.11 -25.28
C ARG A 12 19.45 24.98 -24.72
N LEU A 13 19.89 23.73 -24.82
CA LEU A 13 19.16 22.58 -24.27
C LEU A 13 19.17 22.58 -22.74
N HIS A 14 20.28 23.02 -22.13
CA HIS A 14 20.38 23.12 -20.68
C HIS A 14 19.49 24.25 -20.12
N GLY A 15 19.44 25.41 -20.78
CA GLY A 15 18.54 26.51 -20.44
C GLY A 15 17.06 26.17 -20.59
N LEU A 16 16.69 25.41 -21.62
CA LEU A 16 15.30 24.94 -21.81
C LEU A 16 14.88 23.93 -20.72
N ARG A 17 15.78 23.02 -20.31
CA ARG A 17 15.51 22.06 -19.22
C ARG A 17 15.38 22.77 -17.86
N ALA A 18 16.26 23.73 -17.57
CA ALA A 18 16.19 24.53 -16.34
C ALA A 18 14.91 25.39 -16.30
N GLY A 19 14.50 25.96 -17.44
CA GLY A 19 13.25 26.72 -17.56
C GLY A 19 12.00 25.87 -17.35
N LEU A 20 11.97 24.64 -17.88
CA LEU A 20 10.86 23.71 -17.64
C LEU A 20 10.78 23.25 -16.18
N ALA A 21 11.92 22.95 -15.55
CA ALA A 21 11.98 22.54 -14.14
C ALA A 21 11.46 23.66 -13.21
N ARG A 22 11.88 24.91 -13.43
CA ARG A 22 11.39 26.07 -12.66
C ARG A 22 9.88 26.30 -12.84
N ARG A 23 9.37 26.15 -14.07
CA ARG A 23 7.92 26.27 -14.34
C ARG A 23 7.10 25.15 -13.68
N ARG A 24 7.62 23.92 -13.63
CA ARG A 24 6.97 22.79 -12.93
C ARG A 24 6.98 22.97 -11.42
N ALA A 25 8.10 23.40 -10.83
CA ALA A 25 8.20 23.69 -9.40
C ALA A 25 7.27 24.85 -8.97
N ALA A 26 7.15 25.90 -9.79
CA ALA A 26 6.21 27.00 -9.56
C ALA A 26 4.75 26.57 -9.67
N ALA A 27 4.41 25.68 -10.62
CA ALA A 27 3.07 25.12 -10.74
C ALA A 27 2.71 24.24 -9.53
N LEU A 28 3.65 23.42 -9.04
CA LEU A 28 3.48 22.58 -7.84
C LEU A 28 3.27 23.43 -6.58
N ARG A 29 4.11 24.45 -6.35
CA ARG A 29 3.91 25.43 -5.26
C ARG A 29 2.55 26.12 -5.38
N GLY A 30 2.15 26.52 -6.58
CA GLY A 30 0.85 27.13 -6.84
C GLY A 30 -0.32 26.19 -6.56
N HIS A 31 -0.15 24.88 -6.77
CA HIS A 31 -1.17 23.87 -6.45
C HIS A 31 -1.27 23.65 -4.93
N LEU A 32 -0.13 23.51 -4.24
CA LEU A 32 -0.07 23.35 -2.79
C LEU A 32 -0.65 24.57 -2.04
N LEU A 33 -0.32 25.78 -2.49
CA LEU A 33 -0.86 27.02 -1.91
C LEU A 33 -2.37 27.17 -2.16
N ARG A 34 -2.87 26.73 -3.32
CA ARG A 34 -4.32 26.73 -3.61
C ARG A 34 -5.07 25.70 -2.77
N ALA A 35 -4.50 24.52 -2.57
CA ALA A 35 -5.04 23.50 -1.67
C ALA A 35 -5.08 24.01 -0.21
N ALA A 36 -4.01 24.64 0.27
CA ALA A 36 -3.95 25.23 1.60
C ALA A 36 -4.99 26.35 1.79
N ARG A 37 -5.15 27.24 0.80
CA ARG A 37 -6.18 28.30 0.81
C ARG A 37 -7.60 27.75 0.75
N GLY A 38 -7.84 26.67 -0.01
CA GLY A 38 -9.12 25.96 -0.05
C GLY A 38 -9.51 25.37 1.31
N ARG A 39 -8.56 24.73 1.99
CA ARG A 39 -8.74 24.19 3.35
C ARG A 39 -9.00 25.29 4.39
N ALA A 40 -8.26 26.41 4.32
CA ALA A 40 -8.48 27.55 5.21
C ALA A 40 -9.86 28.22 5.01
N ARG A 41 -10.37 28.27 3.76
CA ARG A 41 -11.72 28.76 3.46
C ARG A 41 -12.80 27.82 3.99
N ALA A 42 -12.63 26.51 3.83
CA ALA A 42 -13.56 25.51 4.37
C ALA A 42 -13.62 25.56 5.92
N ALA A 43 -12.47 25.72 6.59
CA ALA A 43 -12.40 25.88 8.04
C ALA A 43 -13.08 27.18 8.53
N ARG A 44 -12.94 28.29 7.78
CA ARG A 44 -13.66 29.55 8.08
C ARG A 44 -15.17 29.45 7.83
N ALA A 45 -15.60 28.70 6.82
CA ALA A 45 -17.02 28.45 6.56
C ALA A 45 -17.66 27.59 7.66
N ALA A 46 -16.95 26.54 8.13
CA ALA A 46 -17.39 25.72 9.25
C ALA A 46 -17.54 26.53 10.55
N ARG A 47 -16.64 27.49 10.82
CA ARG A 47 -16.73 28.40 11.97
C ARG A 47 -17.85 29.44 11.86
N ARG A 48 -18.31 29.77 10.65
CA ARG A 48 -19.44 30.70 10.42
C ARG A 48 -20.80 30.00 10.42
N GLY A 49 -20.85 28.69 10.14
CA GLY A 49 -22.07 27.88 10.24
C GLY A 49 -22.45 27.48 11.67
N ALA A 50 -21.48 27.48 12.59
CA ALA A 50 -21.72 27.34 14.03
C ALA A 50 -22.05 28.72 14.63
N GLY A 51 -23.29 29.17 14.47
CA GLY A 51 -23.78 30.40 15.09
C GLY A 51 -23.85 30.28 16.62
N VAL A 52 -22.76 30.63 17.31
CA VAL A 52 -22.77 30.89 18.75
C VAL A 52 -22.17 32.27 18.99
N ARG A 53 -23.02 33.24 19.35
CA ARG A 53 -22.57 34.55 19.86
C ARG A 53 -22.14 34.38 21.32
N PRO A 54 -20.99 34.93 21.75
CA PRO A 54 -20.65 34.95 23.17
C PRO A 54 -21.42 36.07 23.88
N GLY A 55 -22.22 35.71 24.89
CA GLY A 55 -22.80 36.65 25.86
C GLY A 55 -21.79 37.00 26.97
N PRO A 56 -21.98 38.12 27.69
CA PRO A 56 -20.94 38.66 28.58
C PRO A 56 -20.82 37.87 29.88
N ALA A 57 -19.58 37.74 30.34
CA ALA A 57 -19.19 37.03 31.55
C ALA A 57 -19.90 37.59 32.80
N ARG A 58 -20.60 36.72 33.53
CA ARG A 58 -20.96 36.95 34.93
C ARG A 58 -20.30 35.88 35.80
N ARG A 59 -19.44 36.34 36.72
CA ARG A 59 -18.92 35.56 37.84
C ARG A 59 -20.09 35.03 38.67
N ARG A 60 -20.11 33.73 38.98
CA ARG A 60 -20.86 33.19 40.12
C ARG A 60 -20.24 31.89 40.62
N ALA A 61 -20.38 31.71 41.93
CA ALA A 61 -19.56 30.93 42.83
C ALA A 61 -19.75 29.40 42.73
N LEU A 62 -18.73 28.69 43.24
CA LEU A 62 -18.74 27.24 43.50
C LEU A 62 -19.84 26.85 44.51
N PRO A 63 -20.56 25.73 44.30
CA PRO A 63 -21.31 25.08 45.37
C PRO A 63 -20.48 23.96 46.04
N PRO A 64 -20.78 23.61 47.31
CA PRO A 64 -19.97 22.73 48.13
C PRO A 64 -20.23 21.23 47.87
N ARG A 65 -19.26 20.40 48.28
CA ARG A 65 -19.39 18.93 48.34
C ARG A 65 -20.36 18.50 49.46
N PRO A 66 -21.03 17.34 49.29
CA PRO A 66 -21.20 16.43 50.42
C PRO A 66 -20.90 14.94 50.09
N HIS A 67 -21.01 14.12 51.13
CA HIS A 67 -20.34 12.85 51.44
C HIS A 67 -20.88 11.56 50.76
N ARG A 68 -20.03 10.51 50.79
CA ARG A 68 -20.29 9.04 50.67
C ARG A 68 -21.38 8.56 51.66
N ALA A 69 -22.14 7.46 51.54
CA ALA A 69 -22.38 6.29 50.65
C ALA A 69 -23.66 5.57 51.21
N PRO A 70 -23.99 4.27 50.99
CA PRO A 70 -24.02 3.39 49.82
C PRO A 70 -25.46 2.83 49.51
N GLY A 71 -25.67 2.17 48.36
CA GLY A 71 -26.72 1.14 48.25
C GLY A 71 -27.54 1.08 46.95
N GLN A 72 -27.41 -0.08 46.30
CA GLN A 72 -28.39 -0.79 45.47
C GLN A 72 -28.56 -0.44 43.98
N ALA A 73 -28.59 -1.53 43.22
CA ALA A 73 -28.53 -1.67 41.77
C ALA A 73 -29.92 -1.74 41.14
N GLN A 74 -30.04 -1.34 39.86
CA GLN A 74 -30.48 -2.21 38.75
C GLN A 74 -30.39 -1.48 37.39
N PRO A 75 -30.31 -2.23 36.26
CA PRO A 75 -29.74 -1.74 35.01
C PRO A 75 -30.80 -1.30 33.98
N LEU A 76 -30.46 -0.29 33.18
CA LEU A 76 -31.21 0.05 31.95
C LEU A 76 -30.58 -0.64 30.74
N VAL A 77 -31.27 -1.67 30.26
CA VAL A 77 -31.10 -2.32 28.96
C VAL A 77 -31.94 -1.57 27.93
N ALA A 78 -31.34 -1.12 26.82
CA ALA A 78 -32.00 -0.98 25.51
C ALA A 78 -30.97 -0.63 24.41
N HIS A 79 -30.66 -1.61 23.56
CA HIS A 79 -30.96 -1.63 22.12
C HIS A 79 -30.08 -0.78 21.17
N ALA A 80 -29.07 -1.46 20.60
CA ALA A 80 -28.63 -1.24 19.22
C ALA A 80 -27.98 -2.52 18.67
N GLY A 81 -28.79 -3.55 18.47
CA GLY A 81 -28.41 -4.76 17.74
C GLY A 81 -29.28 -4.87 16.49
N ARG A 82 -28.63 -4.96 15.32
CA ARG A 82 -29.07 -5.52 14.01
C ARG A 82 -28.67 -4.61 12.85
N ALA A 83 -27.47 -4.87 12.32
CA ALA A 83 -27.19 -4.73 10.89
C ALA A 83 -25.87 -5.44 10.60
N HIS A 84 -25.92 -6.74 10.31
CA HIS A 84 -25.02 -7.43 9.38
C HIS A 84 -25.31 -8.93 9.41
N ARG A 85 -26.26 -9.35 8.58
CA ARG A 85 -26.30 -10.71 8.09
C ARG A 85 -26.94 -10.73 6.71
N ASP A 86 -26.38 -11.58 5.88
CA ASP A 86 -26.82 -12.02 4.55
C ASP A 86 -26.48 -11.12 3.37
N LEU A 87 -25.81 -11.73 2.37
CA LEU A 87 -26.21 -11.77 0.97
C LEU A 87 -25.15 -12.54 0.15
N LEU A 88 -25.31 -13.87 0.09
CA LEU A 88 -24.84 -14.71 -1.03
C LEU A 88 -26.05 -14.92 -1.98
N PRO A 89 -25.91 -14.84 -3.31
CA PRO A 89 -27.06 -14.97 -4.20
C PRO A 89 -27.40 -16.44 -4.49
N ARG A 90 -28.64 -16.83 -4.18
CA ARG A 90 -29.31 -18.01 -4.75
C ARG A 90 -29.80 -17.70 -6.17
N ARG A 91 -29.66 -18.70 -7.04
CA ARG A 91 -30.13 -18.74 -8.42
C ARG A 91 -31.66 -18.78 -8.50
N LEU A 92 -32.25 -18.12 -9.49
CA LEU A 92 -33.54 -18.51 -10.05
C LEU A 92 -33.60 -18.26 -11.57
N HIS A 93 -34.09 -19.27 -12.28
CA HIS A 93 -34.56 -19.24 -13.67
C HIS A 93 -35.90 -18.50 -13.77
N ALA A 94 -36.17 -17.83 -14.91
CA ALA A 94 -37.33 -18.14 -15.77
C ALA A 94 -37.54 -17.12 -16.94
N ARG A 95 -37.65 -17.71 -18.13
CA ARG A 95 -38.46 -17.44 -19.34
C ARG A 95 -39.16 -16.08 -19.60
N ARG A 96 -38.90 -15.59 -20.84
CA ARG A 96 -39.79 -15.04 -21.89
C ARG A 96 -41.14 -14.41 -21.51
N HIS A 97 -41.40 -13.19 -22.01
CA HIS A 97 -42.52 -12.89 -22.93
C HIS A 97 -42.29 -11.59 -23.72
N GLN A 98 -42.80 -11.59 -24.95
CA GLN A 98 -42.83 -10.50 -25.93
C GLN A 98 -43.90 -9.45 -25.59
N ALA A 99 -43.71 -8.20 -26.02
CA ALA A 99 -44.76 -7.39 -26.64
C ALA A 99 -44.19 -6.17 -27.38
N ARG A 100 -44.65 -5.98 -28.61
CA ARG A 100 -44.48 -4.79 -29.47
C ARG A 100 -45.49 -3.73 -29.05
N SER A 101 -45.19 -2.44 -29.28
CA SER A 101 -46.07 -1.54 -30.06
C SER A 101 -45.45 -0.15 -30.25
N SER A 102 -45.93 0.47 -31.32
CA SER A 102 -45.44 1.61 -32.09
C SER A 102 -46.23 2.89 -31.79
N VAL A 103 -46.02 3.91 -32.65
CA VAL A 103 -46.77 5.17 -32.85
C VAL A 103 -46.17 6.35 -32.05
N GLY A 104 -45.91 7.55 -32.59
CA GLY A 104 -46.11 8.15 -33.90
C GLY A 104 -45.64 9.63 -33.83
N ARG A 105 -45.08 10.14 -34.93
CA ARG A 105 -44.94 11.59 -35.23
C ARG A 105 -46.26 12.08 -35.89
N PRO A 106 -46.55 13.39 -36.14
CA PRO A 106 -45.61 14.50 -36.44
C PRO A 106 -46.06 15.90 -35.94
N GLN A 107 -45.25 16.96 -36.18
CA GLN A 107 -45.49 18.02 -37.20
C GLN A 107 -44.54 19.21 -36.98
N ARG A 108 -43.98 19.71 -38.09
CA ARG A 108 -43.16 20.93 -38.21
C ARG A 108 -44.01 21.98 -38.91
N ASP A 109 -43.80 23.25 -38.55
CA ASP A 109 -44.14 24.37 -39.43
C ASP A 109 -42.90 25.22 -39.77
N ARG A 110 -42.99 25.90 -40.92
CA ARG A 110 -41.94 26.41 -41.79
C ARG A 110 -41.60 27.88 -41.50
N GLY A 111 -40.36 28.28 -41.82
CA GLY A 111 -39.93 29.68 -41.92
C GLY A 111 -38.71 29.83 -42.85
N ARG A 112 -38.75 30.79 -43.77
CA ARG A 112 -38.00 30.87 -45.05
C ARG A 112 -36.51 31.24 -45.01
N ARG A 113 -35.83 30.71 -46.04
CA ARG A 113 -34.60 31.10 -46.79
C ARG A 113 -34.22 32.60 -46.85
N THR A 114 -32.89 32.86 -46.88
CA THR A 114 -32.08 33.38 -48.02
C THR A 114 -30.59 33.02 -47.77
N ASP A 115 -30.05 32.01 -48.45
CA ASP A 115 -29.07 32.02 -49.56
C ASP A 115 -27.81 32.91 -49.41
N ARG A 116 -26.65 32.25 -49.21
CA ARG A 116 -25.41 32.38 -50.02
C ARG A 116 -24.28 31.52 -49.44
N GLY A 117 -23.65 30.70 -50.28
CA GLY A 117 -22.29 30.17 -50.04
C GLY A 117 -22.12 28.65 -50.00
N ARG A 118 -22.50 27.93 -51.06
CA ARG A 118 -22.05 26.54 -51.30
C ARG A 118 -20.53 26.51 -51.47
N ARG A 119 -19.84 25.75 -50.63
CA ARG A 119 -18.46 25.29 -50.89
C ARG A 119 -18.50 23.83 -51.34
N ASP A 120 -17.96 23.65 -52.53
CA ASP A 120 -17.79 22.44 -53.33
C ASP A 120 -16.86 21.40 -52.64
N PRO A 121 -17.23 20.11 -52.54
CA PRO A 121 -16.40 19.06 -51.92
C PRO A 121 -15.13 18.66 -52.70
N ASP A 122 -14.94 19.12 -53.95
CA ASP A 122 -13.90 18.55 -54.83
C ASP A 122 -12.48 19.13 -54.70
N ARG A 123 -12.23 20.04 -53.75
CA ARG A 123 -10.88 20.65 -53.58
C ARG A 123 -9.93 19.98 -52.58
N VAL A 124 -10.35 18.93 -51.87
CA VAL A 124 -9.44 18.22 -50.92
C VAL A 124 -8.80 16.97 -51.55
N ALA A 125 -9.34 16.46 -52.66
CA ALA A 125 -8.78 15.29 -53.35
C ALA A 125 -7.55 15.62 -54.23
N ALA A 126 -7.42 16.86 -54.72
CA ALA A 126 -6.34 17.24 -55.65
C ALA A 126 -4.99 17.55 -54.97
N ARG A 127 -4.97 17.91 -53.68
CA ARG A 127 -3.71 18.22 -52.97
C ARG A 127 -2.95 17.00 -52.44
N ARG A 128 -3.62 15.85 -52.30
CA ARG A 128 -2.98 14.58 -51.87
C ARG A 128 -2.30 13.82 -53.02
N ARG A 129 -2.67 14.07 -54.28
CA ARG A 129 -2.09 13.37 -55.45
C ARG A 129 -0.80 14.00 -55.99
N ARG A 130 -0.46 15.25 -55.64
CA ARG A 130 0.83 15.87 -56.01
C ARG A 130 1.98 15.58 -55.02
N ALA A 131 1.69 15.31 -53.74
CA ALA A 131 2.72 14.91 -52.77
C ALA A 131 3.18 13.45 -52.94
N ALA A 132 2.34 12.58 -53.52
CA ALA A 132 2.65 11.17 -53.75
C ALA A 132 3.48 10.89 -55.03
N ARG A 133 3.72 11.90 -55.88
CA ARG A 133 4.52 11.76 -57.13
C ARG A 133 5.92 12.38 -57.06
N ALA A 134 6.27 13.12 -56.00
CA ALA A 134 7.62 13.69 -55.82
C ALA A 134 8.56 12.84 -54.97
N ALA A 135 8.09 11.73 -54.37
CA ALA A 135 8.89 10.84 -53.52
C ALA A 135 9.29 9.52 -54.19
N ARG A 136 9.33 9.47 -55.53
CA ARG A 136 9.69 8.27 -56.32
C ARG A 136 10.93 8.49 -57.21
N ARG A 137 11.94 9.20 -56.71
CA ARG A 137 13.28 9.30 -57.33
C ARG A 137 14.34 9.57 -56.27
N GLU A 138 14.62 8.59 -55.42
CA GLU A 138 15.91 8.48 -54.73
C GLU A 138 16.27 6.99 -54.68
N ASP A 139 17.52 6.68 -55.07
CA ASP A 139 18.05 5.32 -55.08
C ASP A 139 17.99 4.70 -53.66
N PRO A 140 17.72 3.38 -53.56
CA PRO A 140 17.69 2.72 -52.27
C PRO A 140 19.10 2.75 -51.62
N PRO A 141 19.22 3.02 -50.31
CA PRO A 141 20.49 2.91 -49.61
C PRO A 141 21.02 1.46 -49.66
N PRO A 142 22.35 1.24 -49.65
CA PRO A 142 22.91 -0.10 -49.73
C PRO A 142 22.41 -0.93 -48.56
N ARG A 143 21.88 -2.12 -48.89
CA ARG A 143 21.40 -3.09 -47.92
C ARG A 143 22.53 -3.42 -46.95
N LEU A 144 22.36 -3.07 -45.68
CA LEU A 144 23.17 -3.63 -44.60
C LEU A 144 23.04 -5.15 -44.71
N ARG A 145 24.15 -5.83 -45.05
CA ARG A 145 24.25 -7.28 -45.00
C ARG A 145 23.84 -7.69 -43.59
N GLN A 146 22.70 -8.34 -43.45
CA GLN A 146 22.42 -9.16 -42.28
C GLN A 146 23.56 -10.18 -42.22
N VAL A 147 24.45 -10.02 -41.26
CA VAL A 147 25.30 -11.12 -40.82
C VAL A 147 24.32 -12.15 -40.28
N ALA A 148 24.05 -13.18 -41.08
CA ALA A 148 23.39 -14.37 -40.62
C ALA A 148 24.32 -14.98 -39.57
N VAL A 149 24.07 -14.71 -38.30
CA VAL A 149 24.60 -15.54 -37.23
C VAL A 149 23.89 -16.86 -37.39
N ALA A 150 24.59 -17.84 -37.95
CA ALA A 150 24.14 -19.22 -37.95
C ALA A 150 23.88 -19.59 -36.49
N SER A 151 22.60 -19.65 -36.10
CA SER A 151 22.23 -20.31 -34.86
C SER A 151 22.48 -21.79 -35.12
N GLU A 152 23.67 -22.25 -34.75
CA GLU A 152 23.88 -23.66 -34.49
C GLU A 152 22.80 -24.08 -33.52
N ARG A 153 21.85 -24.88 -34.02
CA ARG A 153 20.88 -25.55 -33.17
C ARG A 153 21.68 -26.58 -32.39
N HIS A 154 22.25 -26.15 -31.27
CA HIS A 154 22.52 -27.05 -30.17
C HIS A 154 21.17 -27.69 -29.83
N ARG A 155 20.96 -28.91 -30.34
CA ARG A 155 20.03 -29.87 -29.75
C ARG A 155 20.63 -30.30 -28.41
N GLY A 156 20.75 -29.35 -27.48
CA GLY A 156 20.79 -29.69 -26.07
C GLY A 156 19.39 -30.18 -25.74
N GLU A 157 19.31 -31.29 -25.02
CA GLU A 157 18.07 -31.82 -24.48
C GLU A 157 17.37 -30.72 -23.68
N GLY A 158 16.41 -30.06 -24.33
CA GLY A 158 15.58 -29.05 -23.70
C GLY A 158 14.69 -29.75 -22.70
N SER A 159 15.12 -29.77 -21.44
CA SER A 159 14.24 -29.99 -20.30
C SER A 159 13.08 -29.01 -20.45
N SER A 160 11.95 -29.50 -20.96
CA SER A 160 10.68 -28.81 -20.90
C SER A 160 10.40 -28.56 -19.43
N VAL A 161 10.64 -27.34 -18.94
CA VAL A 161 10.24 -26.95 -17.59
C VAL A 161 8.73 -27.09 -17.51
N THR A 162 8.27 -28.18 -16.92
CA THR A 162 6.84 -28.48 -16.81
C THR A 162 6.24 -27.46 -15.85
N ARG A 163 5.32 -26.61 -16.35
CA ARG A 163 4.61 -25.61 -15.53
C ARG A 163 3.83 -26.21 -14.35
N SER A 164 3.66 -27.52 -14.31
CA SER A 164 3.13 -28.24 -13.14
C SER A 164 3.98 -28.09 -11.88
N ARG A 165 5.23 -27.62 -11.98
CA ARG A 165 6.14 -27.36 -10.85
C ARG A 165 6.15 -25.91 -10.37
N TRP A 166 5.31 -25.02 -10.91
CA TRP A 166 5.34 -23.59 -10.58
C TRP A 166 4.33 -23.24 -9.50
N TYR A 167 4.74 -22.37 -8.58
CA TYR A 167 3.83 -21.75 -7.62
C TYR A 167 2.85 -20.83 -8.35
N ARG A 168 1.57 -20.85 -7.96
CA ARG A 168 0.58 -19.87 -8.44
C ARG A 168 0.42 -18.79 -7.40
N PHE A 169 0.91 -17.59 -7.72
CA PHE A 169 0.88 -16.43 -6.85
C PHE A 169 -0.26 -15.50 -7.26
N TYR A 170 -1.39 -15.57 -6.56
CA TYR A 170 -2.54 -14.70 -6.79
C TYR A 170 -2.29 -13.34 -6.17
N ALA A 171 -1.97 -12.36 -7.01
CA ALA A 171 -1.40 -11.09 -6.58
C ALA A 171 -1.60 -9.97 -7.61
N ALA A 172 -1.40 -8.74 -7.17
CA ALA A 172 -1.40 -7.57 -8.04
C ALA A 172 -0.22 -6.64 -7.69
N GLU A 173 0.27 -5.88 -8.68
CA GLU A 173 1.35 -4.91 -8.47
C GLU A 173 0.97 -3.82 -7.46
N ILE A 174 -0.27 -3.32 -7.53
CA ILE A 174 -0.78 -2.26 -6.65
C ILE A 174 -1.20 -2.75 -5.25
N SER A 175 -1.09 -4.05 -4.97
CA SER A 175 -1.47 -4.63 -3.68
C SER A 175 -0.32 -4.47 -2.68
N TYR A 176 -0.61 -3.79 -1.58
CA TYR A 176 0.30 -3.61 -0.43
C TYR A 176 0.98 -4.93 -0.06
N PHE A 177 0.17 -5.94 0.23
CA PHE A 177 0.65 -7.20 0.76
C PHE A 177 1.31 -8.08 -0.32
N SER A 178 0.87 -7.98 -1.58
CA SER A 178 1.56 -8.68 -2.67
C SER A 178 2.98 -8.17 -2.89
N GLY A 179 3.21 -6.87 -2.67
CA GLY A 179 4.54 -6.24 -2.71
C GLY A 179 5.54 -6.84 -1.72
N LYS A 180 5.07 -7.46 -0.62
CA LYS A 180 5.95 -8.13 0.37
C LYS A 180 6.47 -9.48 -0.12
N VAL A 181 5.59 -10.29 -0.71
CA VAL A 181 5.88 -11.69 -1.06
C VAL A 181 6.62 -11.81 -2.39
N ARG A 182 6.33 -10.94 -3.34
CA ARG A 182 6.95 -10.96 -4.67
C ARG A 182 8.49 -10.90 -4.64
N PRO A 183 9.14 -9.96 -3.92
CA PRO A 183 10.60 -9.92 -3.85
C PRO A 183 11.18 -11.19 -3.22
N ALA A 184 10.54 -11.76 -2.19
CA ALA A 184 10.97 -13.01 -1.55
C ALA A 184 10.94 -14.21 -2.51
N LEU A 185 9.86 -14.39 -3.29
CA LEU A 185 9.79 -15.45 -4.31
C LEU A 185 10.93 -15.34 -5.33
N ARG A 186 11.24 -14.12 -5.76
CA ARG A 186 12.33 -13.84 -6.72
C ARG A 186 13.71 -14.09 -6.10
N GLN A 187 13.95 -13.58 -4.90
CA GLN A 187 15.21 -13.73 -4.17
C GLN A 187 15.53 -15.21 -3.90
N LYS A 188 14.51 -16.02 -3.61
CA LYS A 188 14.64 -17.46 -3.37
C LYS A 188 14.74 -18.30 -4.65
N GLY A 189 14.73 -17.69 -5.83
CA GLY A 189 14.75 -18.42 -7.11
C GLY A 189 13.55 -19.35 -7.30
N VAL A 190 12.44 -19.12 -6.59
CA VAL A 190 11.27 -20.00 -6.64
C VAL A 190 10.53 -19.75 -7.96
N PRO A 191 10.30 -20.77 -8.81
CA PRO A 191 9.55 -20.59 -10.05
C PRO A 191 8.07 -20.37 -9.74
N PHE A 192 7.51 -19.24 -10.17
CA PHE A 192 6.11 -18.92 -9.97
C PHE A 192 5.47 -18.25 -11.20
N VAL A 193 4.16 -18.39 -11.30
CA VAL A 193 3.33 -17.59 -12.19
C VAL A 193 2.47 -16.65 -11.34
N GLU A 194 2.52 -15.36 -11.66
CA GLU A 194 1.63 -14.38 -11.04
C GLU A 194 0.25 -14.46 -11.72
N CYS A 195 -0.78 -14.75 -10.93
CA CYS A 195 -2.17 -14.85 -11.36
C CYS A 195 -2.92 -13.59 -10.93
N LEU A 196 -3.48 -12.87 -11.91
CA LEU A 196 -4.27 -11.67 -11.60
C LEU A 196 -5.50 -12.02 -10.75
N PRO A 197 -5.86 -11.17 -9.77
CA PRO A 197 -6.93 -11.42 -8.84
C PRO A 197 -8.27 -10.96 -9.43
N THR A 198 -8.63 -11.56 -10.57
CA THR A 198 -9.90 -11.29 -11.26
C THR A 198 -11.09 -11.77 -10.42
N PRO A 199 -12.34 -11.32 -10.70
CA PRO A 199 -13.52 -11.86 -10.04
C PRO A 199 -13.64 -13.38 -10.15
N ALA A 200 -13.17 -13.96 -11.26
CA ALA A 200 -13.10 -15.41 -11.43
C ALA A 200 -12.06 -16.05 -10.51
N ALA A 201 -10.86 -15.50 -10.41
CA ALA A 201 -9.84 -16.00 -9.47
C ALA A 201 -10.33 -15.96 -8.02
N TYR A 202 -11.04 -14.90 -7.62
CA TYR A 202 -11.66 -14.82 -6.29
C TYR A 202 -12.69 -15.92 -6.06
N ARG A 203 -13.63 -16.08 -7.00
CA ARG A 203 -14.73 -17.04 -6.90
C ARG A 203 -14.27 -18.49 -6.97
N ASP A 204 -13.34 -18.79 -7.88
CA ASP A 204 -13.02 -20.17 -8.27
C ASP A 204 -11.80 -20.73 -7.54
N VAL A 205 -10.95 -19.87 -6.96
CA VAL A 205 -9.70 -20.30 -6.29
C VAL A 205 -9.54 -19.73 -4.90
N ILE A 206 -9.52 -18.41 -4.75
CA ILE A 206 -9.14 -17.76 -3.47
C ILE A 206 -10.18 -18.05 -2.37
N LEU A 207 -11.46 -17.77 -2.63
CA LEU A 207 -12.53 -17.98 -1.63
C LEU A 207 -12.73 -19.46 -1.29
N PRO A 208 -12.81 -20.40 -2.25
CA PRO A 208 -12.96 -21.83 -1.92
C PRO A 208 -11.80 -22.40 -1.10
N ARG A 209 -10.57 -21.92 -1.32
CA ARG A 209 -9.38 -22.44 -0.61
C ARG A 209 -9.21 -21.82 0.77
N THR A 210 -9.49 -20.53 0.91
CA THR A 210 -9.14 -19.79 2.13
C THR A 210 -10.34 -19.42 3.00
N GLY A 211 -11.55 -19.45 2.45
CA GLY A 211 -12.73 -18.85 3.08
C GLY A 211 -12.68 -17.31 3.12
N LEU A 212 -11.62 -16.70 2.57
CA LEU A 212 -11.33 -15.29 2.67
C LEU A 212 -11.20 -14.64 1.30
N GLY A 213 -11.53 -13.34 1.22
CA GLY A 213 -11.46 -12.55 -0.01
C GLY A 213 -10.24 -11.65 -0.08
N PHE A 214 -9.05 -12.15 0.28
CA PHE A 214 -7.81 -11.35 0.32
C PHE A 214 -6.73 -11.92 -0.59
N ILE A 215 -5.86 -11.03 -1.02
CA ILE A 215 -4.59 -11.33 -1.68
C ILE A 215 -3.44 -10.77 -0.84
N PRO A 216 -2.24 -11.33 -0.93
CA PRO A 216 -1.87 -12.46 -1.78
C PRO A 216 -2.37 -13.82 -1.29
N VAL A 217 -2.46 -14.76 -2.22
CA VAL A 217 -2.56 -16.20 -1.95
C VAL A 217 -1.53 -16.92 -2.80
N VAL A 218 -0.80 -17.85 -2.22
CA VAL A 218 0.12 -18.74 -2.93
C VAL A 218 -0.46 -20.14 -2.93
N VAL A 219 -0.55 -20.76 -4.11
CA VAL A 219 -0.84 -22.20 -4.22
C VAL A 219 0.41 -22.91 -4.72
N THR A 220 0.89 -23.88 -3.95
CA THR A 220 2.12 -24.62 -4.24
C THR A 220 1.88 -25.65 -5.36
N PRO A 221 2.94 -26.18 -5.99
CA PRO A 221 2.82 -27.27 -6.96
C PRO A 221 2.09 -28.51 -6.41
N GLU A 222 2.27 -28.79 -5.12
CA GLU A 222 1.65 -29.90 -4.39
C GLU A 222 0.17 -29.62 -4.04
N GLY A 223 -0.31 -28.39 -4.29
CA GLY A 223 -1.69 -28.00 -4.08
C GLY A 223 -1.98 -27.40 -2.70
N GLU A 224 -0.97 -27.23 -1.84
CA GLU A 224 -1.09 -26.51 -0.57
C GLU A 224 -1.44 -25.03 -0.80
N THR A 225 -2.11 -24.41 0.17
CA THR A 225 -2.49 -22.99 0.10
C THR A 225 -1.87 -22.22 1.23
N TRP A 226 -1.14 -21.16 0.89
CA TRP A 226 -0.60 -20.20 1.85
C TRP A 226 -1.30 -18.85 1.66
N GLN A 227 -1.74 -18.26 2.75
CA GLN A 227 -2.45 -16.97 2.79
C GLN A 227 -1.92 -16.19 3.99
N ASP A 228 -2.00 -14.86 3.91
CA ASP A 228 -1.33 -13.90 4.79
C ASP A 228 0.17 -13.81 4.51
N THR A 229 0.67 -12.59 4.35
CA THR A 229 2.06 -12.40 3.90
C THR A 229 3.09 -12.91 4.89
N SER A 230 2.82 -12.80 6.19
CA SER A 230 3.77 -13.23 7.20
C SER A 230 3.85 -14.76 7.24
N GLU A 231 2.71 -15.45 7.15
CA GLU A 231 2.68 -16.92 7.03
C GLU A 231 3.23 -17.41 5.68
N ILE A 232 2.99 -16.68 4.58
CA ILE A 232 3.57 -17.00 3.28
C ILE A 232 5.10 -16.88 3.33
N LEU A 233 5.65 -15.82 3.94
CA LEU A 233 7.09 -15.64 4.07
C LEU A 233 7.71 -16.69 4.99
N ASP A 234 7.06 -17.04 6.11
CA ASP A 234 7.50 -18.10 7.00
C ASP A 234 7.51 -19.46 6.28
N ALA A 235 6.46 -19.79 5.51
CA ALA A 235 6.37 -21.02 4.74
C ALA A 235 7.40 -21.08 3.59
N LEU A 236 7.67 -19.93 2.94
CA LEU A 236 8.72 -19.82 1.94
C LEU A 236 10.10 -20.03 2.53
N GLU A 237 10.39 -19.43 3.69
CA GLU A 237 11.66 -19.63 4.41
C GLU A 237 11.83 -21.11 4.81
N ALA A 238 10.80 -21.73 5.39
CA ALA A 238 10.87 -23.11 5.82
C ALA A 238 11.08 -24.09 4.65
N ARG A 239 10.43 -23.84 3.50
CA ARG A 239 10.53 -24.73 2.33
C ARG A 239 11.78 -24.46 1.47
N HIS A 240 12.24 -23.22 1.43
CA HIS A 240 13.38 -22.77 0.63
C HIS A 240 14.29 -21.92 1.53
N PRO A 241 15.10 -22.56 2.40
CA PRO A 241 15.85 -21.85 3.44
C PRO A 241 16.91 -20.90 2.89
N GLU A 242 17.46 -21.17 1.70
CA GLU A 242 18.48 -20.32 1.08
C GLU A 242 17.98 -19.59 -0.17
N PRO A 243 18.40 -18.33 -0.39
CA PRO A 243 19.00 -17.44 0.59
C PRO A 243 18.05 -17.12 1.77
N ALA A 244 18.60 -17.08 2.98
CA ALA A 244 17.85 -16.78 4.20
C ALA A 244 17.27 -15.35 4.17
N LEU A 245 15.98 -15.20 4.49
CA LEU A 245 15.34 -13.90 4.70
C LEU A 245 15.34 -13.49 6.17
N TYR A 246 15.47 -14.45 7.09
CA TYR A 246 15.35 -14.21 8.52
C TYR A 246 16.74 -14.27 9.16
N PRO A 247 17.28 -13.15 9.68
CA PRO A 247 18.55 -13.16 10.38
C PRO A 247 18.54 -14.18 11.53
N ALA A 248 19.59 -14.98 11.67
CA ALA A 248 19.68 -15.94 12.77
C ALA A 248 20.03 -15.26 14.12
N SER A 249 20.71 -14.12 14.05
CA SER A 249 21.21 -13.43 15.23
C SER A 249 20.12 -12.61 15.95
N PRO A 250 20.10 -12.58 17.30
CA PRO A 250 18.99 -12.02 18.08
C PRO A 250 18.60 -10.58 17.76
N VAL A 251 19.56 -9.65 17.66
CA VAL A 251 19.29 -8.22 17.47
C VAL A 251 18.71 -7.98 16.09
N GLN A 252 19.37 -8.48 15.04
CA GLN A 252 18.89 -8.33 13.67
C GLN A 252 17.53 -9.01 13.47
N ARG A 253 17.29 -10.17 14.10
CA ARG A 253 15.99 -10.85 14.06
C ARG A 253 14.89 -10.02 14.71
N ALA A 254 15.13 -9.51 15.92
CA ALA A 254 14.16 -8.66 16.62
C ALA A 254 13.84 -7.39 15.83
N VAL A 255 14.85 -6.74 15.25
CA VAL A 255 14.69 -5.58 14.37
C VAL A 255 13.90 -5.94 13.11
N ALA A 256 14.14 -7.10 12.52
CA ALA A 256 13.41 -7.53 11.33
C ALA A 256 11.90 -7.69 11.61
N TYR A 257 11.53 -8.34 12.72
CA TYR A 257 10.13 -8.44 13.12
C TYR A 257 9.52 -7.09 13.55
N LEU A 258 10.28 -6.23 14.23
CA LEU A 258 9.83 -4.87 14.56
C LEU A 258 9.48 -4.06 13.30
N LEU A 259 10.34 -4.12 12.27
CA LEU A 259 10.10 -3.44 11.01
C LEU A 259 8.96 -4.07 10.21
N GLU A 260 8.71 -5.38 10.35
CA GLU A 260 7.51 -6.03 9.83
C GLU A 260 6.23 -5.49 10.48
N VAL A 261 6.19 -5.42 11.82
CA VAL A 261 5.06 -4.83 12.58
C VAL A 261 4.82 -3.39 12.15
N TYR A 262 5.89 -2.60 12.08
CA TYR A 262 5.82 -1.20 11.65
C TYR A 262 5.26 -1.05 10.24
N ALA A 263 5.73 -1.88 9.29
CA ALA A 263 5.21 -1.89 7.94
C ALA A 263 3.72 -2.23 7.94
N ASP A 264 3.31 -3.34 8.55
CA ASP A 264 1.95 -3.84 8.38
C ASP A 264 0.90 -3.02 9.12
N GLU A 265 1.23 -2.54 10.33
CA GLU A 265 0.23 -1.96 11.23
C GLU A 265 0.25 -0.42 11.29
N PHE A 266 1.40 0.19 10.99
CA PHE A 266 1.56 1.64 11.00
C PHE A 266 1.61 2.24 9.59
N LEU A 267 2.44 1.71 8.68
CA LEU A 267 2.62 2.30 7.34
C LEU A 267 1.39 2.19 6.41
N VAL A 268 0.35 1.48 6.84
CA VAL A 268 -0.99 1.57 6.23
C VAL A 268 -1.55 3.01 6.25
N LEU A 269 -1.18 3.83 7.25
CA LEU A 269 -1.59 5.25 7.35
C LEU A 269 -1.07 6.07 6.15
N PRO A 270 0.25 6.22 5.94
CA PRO A 270 0.77 6.95 4.79
C PRO A 270 0.37 6.30 3.46
N ALA A 271 0.38 4.96 3.37
CA ALA A 271 -0.01 4.26 2.15
C ALA A 271 -1.43 4.61 1.69
N MET A 272 -2.40 4.63 2.62
CA MET A 272 -3.78 4.96 2.29
C MET A 272 -4.00 6.47 2.13
N HIS A 273 -3.30 7.30 2.90
CA HIS A 273 -3.34 8.76 2.73
C HIS A 273 -2.92 9.18 1.32
N TYR A 274 -1.74 8.74 0.87
CA TYR A 274 -1.23 9.16 -0.43
C TYR A 274 -2.01 8.60 -1.62
N ARG A 275 -2.61 7.41 -1.48
CA ARG A 275 -3.47 6.82 -2.51
C ARG A 275 -4.81 7.53 -2.62
N TRP A 276 -5.46 7.80 -1.49
CA TRP A 276 -6.89 8.12 -1.46
C TRP A 276 -7.22 9.58 -1.09
N SER A 277 -6.29 10.32 -0.50
CA SER A 277 -6.49 11.74 -0.14
C SER A 277 -6.17 12.70 -1.29
N PHE A 278 -5.53 12.22 -2.37
CA PHE A 278 -5.11 13.04 -3.50
C PHE A 278 -5.88 12.67 -4.77
N PRO A 279 -6.61 13.61 -5.40
CA PRO A 279 -7.45 13.32 -6.57
C PRO A 279 -6.72 12.62 -7.72
N ASP A 280 -5.46 12.98 -7.96
CA ASP A 280 -4.67 12.41 -9.05
C ASP A 280 -4.20 10.98 -8.74
N SER A 281 -3.82 10.69 -7.49
CA SER A 281 -3.56 9.32 -7.05
C SER A 281 -4.82 8.47 -7.10
N VAL A 282 -5.98 9.00 -6.66
CA VAL A 282 -7.28 8.29 -6.73
C VAL A 282 -7.61 7.92 -8.17
N ARG A 283 -7.44 8.86 -9.10
CA ARG A 283 -7.70 8.64 -10.53
C ARG A 283 -6.81 7.53 -11.08
N LYS A 284 -5.50 7.59 -10.79
CA LYS A 284 -4.54 6.56 -11.21
C LYS A 284 -4.89 5.20 -10.61
N ALA A 285 -5.08 5.13 -9.29
CA ALA A 285 -5.41 3.89 -8.58
C ALA A 285 -6.66 3.22 -9.15
N ARG A 286 -7.71 3.99 -9.48
CA ARG A 286 -8.90 3.46 -10.15
C ARG A 286 -8.59 2.85 -11.53
N GLY A 287 -7.72 3.48 -12.30
CA GLY A 287 -7.21 2.93 -13.57
C GLY A 287 -6.44 1.63 -13.37
N ASP A 288 -5.55 1.58 -12.39
CA ASP A 288 -4.76 0.39 -12.08
C ASP A 288 -5.63 -0.78 -11.56
N PHE A 289 -6.64 -0.49 -10.74
CA PHE A 289 -7.64 -1.49 -10.33
C PHE A 289 -8.40 -2.05 -11.53
N ALA A 290 -8.81 -1.21 -12.48
CA ALA A 290 -9.50 -1.68 -13.68
C ALA A 290 -8.58 -2.58 -14.54
N ALA A 291 -7.29 -2.21 -14.68
CA ALA A 291 -6.32 -2.98 -15.42
C ALA A 291 -5.99 -4.36 -14.79
N SER A 292 -5.95 -4.44 -13.46
CA SER A 292 -5.62 -5.68 -12.74
C SER A 292 -6.81 -6.61 -12.51
N ASN A 293 -8.03 -6.07 -12.46
CA ASN A 293 -9.24 -6.85 -12.19
C ASN A 293 -9.83 -7.49 -13.46
N GLY A 294 -9.64 -6.87 -14.64
CA GLY A 294 -10.25 -7.29 -15.90
C GLY A 294 -11.75 -6.95 -16.03
N ASP A 295 -12.39 -6.50 -14.95
CA ASP A 295 -13.76 -5.97 -14.92
C ASP A 295 -13.74 -4.53 -14.34
N PRO A 296 -13.90 -3.51 -15.21
CA PRO A 296 -13.89 -2.11 -14.78
C PRO A 296 -14.98 -1.74 -13.77
N ALA A 297 -16.15 -2.37 -13.82
CA ALA A 297 -17.26 -2.06 -12.91
C ALA A 297 -17.00 -2.63 -11.52
N ALA A 298 -16.55 -3.89 -11.45
CA ALA A 298 -16.12 -4.52 -10.20
C ALA A 298 -14.94 -3.75 -9.57
N ALA A 299 -13.96 -3.35 -10.39
CA ALA A 299 -12.83 -2.54 -9.97
C ALA A 299 -13.25 -1.17 -9.41
N ALA A 300 -14.18 -0.48 -10.08
CA ALA A 300 -14.66 0.83 -9.63
C ALA A 300 -15.39 0.74 -8.27
N LYS A 301 -16.19 -0.31 -8.07
CA LYS A 301 -16.87 -0.61 -6.79
C LYS A 301 -15.87 -0.91 -5.69
N PHE A 302 -14.87 -1.74 -5.97
CA PHE A 302 -13.79 -2.07 -5.03
C PHE A 302 -13.00 -0.82 -4.62
N ALA A 303 -12.56 -0.02 -5.60
CA ALA A 303 -11.86 1.23 -5.36
C ALA A 303 -12.70 2.23 -4.53
N GLY A 304 -14.01 2.31 -4.79
CA GLY A 304 -14.93 3.12 -3.99
C GLY A 304 -14.98 2.69 -2.52
N ARG A 305 -15.05 1.37 -2.27
CA ARG A 305 -15.03 0.81 -0.90
C ARG A 305 -13.72 1.12 -0.19
N MET A 306 -12.58 0.94 -0.86
CA MET A 306 -11.25 1.22 -0.29
C MET A 306 -11.11 2.70 0.08
N GLY A 307 -11.42 3.60 -0.85
CA GLY A 307 -11.36 5.04 -0.58
C GLY A 307 -12.32 5.50 0.52
N GLY A 308 -13.49 4.87 0.64
CA GLY A 308 -14.45 5.16 1.72
C GLY A 308 -14.01 4.67 3.11
N SER A 309 -13.05 3.75 3.19
CA SER A 309 -12.64 3.11 4.44
C SER A 309 -11.45 3.78 5.13
N ILE A 310 -10.76 4.74 4.47
CA ILE A 310 -9.51 5.32 4.99
C ILE A 310 -9.69 6.09 6.31
N ARG A 311 -10.87 6.66 6.55
CA ARG A 311 -11.18 7.33 7.82
C ARG A 311 -11.13 6.34 8.98
N ALA A 312 -11.57 5.10 8.78
CA ALA A 312 -11.53 4.10 9.82
C ALA A 312 -10.09 3.71 10.19
N LEU A 313 -9.13 3.87 9.27
CA LEU A 313 -7.71 3.68 9.55
C LEU A 313 -7.08 4.85 10.32
N GLY A 314 -7.79 5.97 10.49
CA GLY A 314 -7.25 7.20 11.06
C GLY A 314 -6.68 8.17 10.02
N VAL A 315 -6.95 7.98 8.73
CA VAL A 315 -6.64 8.97 7.69
C VAL A 315 -7.75 10.01 7.66
N VAL A 316 -7.52 11.11 8.38
CA VAL A 316 -8.46 12.22 8.57
C VAL A 316 -7.74 13.56 8.37
N PRO A 317 -8.45 14.68 8.15
CA PRO A 317 -7.81 15.99 7.96
C PRO A 317 -6.84 16.37 9.08
N GLU A 318 -7.14 15.96 10.32
CA GLU A 318 -6.36 16.22 11.52
C GLU A 318 -5.02 15.48 11.51
N SER A 319 -4.98 14.24 11.03
CA SER A 319 -3.76 13.41 11.00
C SER A 319 -2.92 13.60 9.74
N ALA A 320 -3.48 14.18 8.67
CA ALA A 320 -2.84 14.29 7.36
C ALA A 320 -1.44 14.93 7.41
N ALA A 321 -1.28 16.07 8.11
CA ALA A 321 0.00 16.76 8.20
C ALA A 321 1.05 15.93 8.97
N ALA A 322 0.62 15.21 10.02
CA ALA A 322 1.50 14.36 10.80
C ALA A 322 1.94 13.12 10.00
N ILE A 323 1.04 12.53 9.20
CA ILE A 323 1.34 11.44 8.27
C ILE A 323 2.35 11.88 7.21
N GLU A 324 2.16 13.07 6.63
CA GLU A 324 3.08 13.64 5.63
C GLU A 324 4.47 13.91 6.24
N ALA A 325 4.52 14.47 7.46
CA ALA A 325 5.77 14.70 8.18
C ALA A 325 6.49 13.39 8.57
N HIS A 326 5.74 12.37 8.96
CA HIS A 326 6.28 11.02 9.17
C HIS A 326 6.89 10.44 7.89
N THR A 327 6.16 10.52 6.79
CA THR A 327 6.64 9.99 5.51
C THR A 327 7.90 10.71 5.05
N ALA A 328 7.96 12.03 5.24
CA ALA A 328 9.13 12.84 4.97
C ALA A 328 10.38 12.34 5.72
N ASP A 329 10.28 12.17 7.04
CA ASP A 329 11.40 11.71 7.87
C ASP A 329 11.79 10.26 7.55
N LEU A 330 10.81 9.40 7.26
CA LEU A 330 11.03 8.02 6.82
C LEU A 330 11.89 7.97 5.55
N LEU A 331 11.53 8.78 4.56
CA LEU A 331 12.25 8.82 3.28
C LEU A 331 13.67 9.37 3.43
N ASP A 332 13.88 10.32 4.34
CA ASP A 332 15.22 10.85 4.63
C ASP A 332 16.08 9.80 5.35
N ALA A 333 15.53 9.14 6.38
CA ALA A 333 16.22 8.08 7.12
C ALA A 333 16.60 6.90 6.20
N LEU A 334 15.66 6.43 5.38
CA LEU A 334 15.93 5.37 4.41
C LEU A 334 16.91 5.81 3.33
N SER A 335 16.86 7.06 2.86
CA SER A 335 17.82 7.56 1.87
C SER A 335 19.23 7.63 2.43
N ALA A 336 19.39 8.05 3.69
CA ALA A 336 20.67 8.05 4.38
C ALA A 336 21.19 6.62 4.60
N HIS A 337 20.32 5.70 5.01
CA HIS A 337 20.67 4.30 5.17
C HIS A 337 21.09 3.64 3.85
N PHE A 338 20.31 3.81 2.78
CA PHE A 338 20.62 3.25 1.46
C PHE A 338 21.74 3.98 0.71
N ALA A 339 22.33 5.03 1.29
CA ALA A 339 23.60 5.56 0.83
C ALA A 339 24.78 4.69 1.30
N ALA A 340 24.64 3.98 2.42
CA ALA A 340 25.68 3.16 3.03
C ALA A 340 25.45 1.64 2.86
N GLN A 341 24.20 1.19 2.82
CA GLN A 341 23.84 -0.23 2.78
C GLN A 341 22.86 -0.52 1.63
N PRO A 342 23.00 -1.62 0.86
CA PRO A 342 22.03 -1.96 -0.17
C PRO A 342 20.76 -2.66 0.35
N ALA A 343 20.72 -3.11 1.60
CA ALA A 343 19.53 -3.62 2.28
C ALA A 343 19.52 -3.17 3.75
N LEU A 344 18.41 -3.36 4.47
CA LEU A 344 18.25 -2.81 5.83
C LEU A 344 19.24 -3.38 6.85
N LEU A 345 19.61 -4.65 6.70
CA LEU A 345 20.42 -5.41 7.66
C LEU A 345 21.75 -5.87 7.06
N GLY A 346 22.23 -5.21 5.99
CA GLY A 346 23.47 -5.52 5.30
C GLY A 346 23.31 -5.42 3.79
N THR A 347 23.84 -6.41 3.07
CA THR A 347 23.71 -6.51 1.62
C THR A 347 22.65 -7.51 1.17
N ARG A 348 22.20 -8.41 2.05
CA ARG A 348 21.12 -9.37 1.80
C ARG A 348 19.74 -8.80 2.08
N MET A 349 18.78 -9.09 1.21
CA MET A 349 17.36 -8.85 1.46
C MET A 349 16.88 -9.64 2.68
N SER A 350 16.28 -8.95 3.65
CA SER A 350 15.72 -9.55 4.85
C SER A 350 14.19 -9.52 4.86
N LEU A 351 13.56 -10.15 5.86
CA LEU A 351 12.15 -9.97 6.20
C LEU A 351 11.78 -8.47 6.30
N ALA A 352 12.65 -7.63 6.88
CA ALA A 352 12.41 -6.21 7.00
C ALA A 352 12.29 -5.52 5.63
N ASP A 353 13.14 -5.91 4.68
CA ASP A 353 13.13 -5.37 3.32
C ASP A 353 11.85 -5.79 2.60
N CYS A 354 11.50 -7.09 2.68
CA CYS A 354 10.24 -7.61 2.18
C CYS A 354 9.04 -6.84 2.76
N ALA A 355 9.02 -6.58 4.07
CA ALA A 355 7.93 -5.87 4.70
C ALA A 355 7.79 -4.43 4.22
N LEU A 356 8.90 -3.67 4.16
CA LEU A 356 8.88 -2.28 3.67
C LEU A 356 8.55 -2.17 2.18
N MET A 357 8.77 -3.21 1.38
CA MET A 357 8.30 -3.20 -0.02
C MET A 357 6.79 -3.04 -0.13
N GLY A 358 6.00 -3.52 0.82
CA GLY A 358 4.55 -3.36 0.80
C GLY A 358 4.08 -1.90 0.68
N PRO A 359 4.39 -1.02 1.64
CA PRO A 359 4.04 0.40 1.54
C PRO A 359 4.88 1.14 0.50
N LEU A 360 6.20 0.92 0.45
CA LEU A 360 7.10 1.76 -0.33
C LEU A 360 6.97 1.51 -1.83
N TYR A 361 6.89 0.25 -2.26
CA TYR A 361 6.69 -0.07 -3.67
C TYR A 361 5.22 0.13 -4.08
N ALA A 362 4.31 -0.61 -3.45
CA ALA A 362 2.95 -0.69 -3.98
C ALA A 362 2.19 0.63 -3.87
N HIS A 363 2.49 1.47 -2.87
CA HIS A 363 1.77 2.73 -2.62
C HIS A 363 2.62 3.97 -2.85
N LEU A 364 3.85 4.05 -2.34
CA LEU A 364 4.63 5.27 -2.52
C LEU A 364 5.29 5.36 -3.89
N TYR A 365 5.74 4.25 -4.47
CA TYR A 365 6.44 4.26 -5.76
C TYR A 365 5.50 4.23 -6.96
N LEU A 366 4.44 3.41 -6.89
CA LEU A 366 3.49 3.24 -7.99
C LEU A 366 2.41 4.32 -8.05
N ASP A 367 1.97 4.92 -6.93
CA ASP A 367 0.94 5.94 -6.97
C ASP A 367 1.49 7.29 -7.46
N LEU A 368 0.62 8.09 -8.08
CA LEU A 368 1.06 9.26 -8.84
C LEU A 368 1.71 10.34 -7.97
N VAL A 369 1.01 10.80 -6.91
CA VAL A 369 1.52 11.87 -6.05
C VAL A 369 2.74 11.45 -5.22
N PRO A 370 2.70 10.35 -4.45
CA PRO A 370 3.87 9.95 -3.67
C PRO A 370 5.02 9.47 -4.58
N GLY A 371 4.74 8.95 -5.77
CA GLY A 371 5.79 8.52 -6.70
C GLY A 371 6.62 9.68 -7.23
N LEU A 372 6.01 10.87 -7.39
CA LEU A 372 6.74 12.10 -7.69
C LEU A 372 7.59 12.54 -6.49
N LEU A 373 7.00 12.57 -5.29
CA LEU A 373 7.70 12.91 -4.06
C LEU A 373 8.93 12.01 -3.83
N LEU A 374 8.76 10.70 -4.00
CA LEU A 374 9.80 9.69 -3.80
C LEU A 374 10.97 9.89 -4.77
N ARG A 375 10.69 10.13 -6.06
CA ARG A 375 11.71 10.38 -7.09
C ARG A 375 12.45 11.70 -6.90
N GLU A 376 11.78 12.71 -6.36
CA GLU A 376 12.40 14.02 -6.09
C GLU A 376 13.24 14.02 -4.81
N ARG A 377 12.75 13.39 -3.74
CA ARG A 377 13.37 13.46 -2.40
C ARG A 377 14.32 12.30 -2.12
N ALA A 378 13.98 11.10 -2.55
CA ALA A 378 14.60 9.86 -2.10
C ALA A 378 14.93 8.90 -3.26
N PRO A 379 15.72 9.32 -4.26
CA PRO A 379 16.07 8.48 -5.41
C PRO A 379 16.81 7.19 -5.01
N ARG A 380 17.52 7.18 -3.88
CA ARG A 380 18.15 5.96 -3.34
C ARG A 380 17.14 4.92 -2.88
N VAL A 381 16.00 5.36 -2.34
CA VAL A 381 14.88 4.48 -2.01
C VAL A 381 14.27 3.92 -3.29
N CYS A 382 14.16 4.70 -4.37
CA CYS A 382 13.76 4.16 -5.67
C CYS A 382 14.72 3.06 -6.17
N HIS A 383 16.02 3.26 -6.06
CA HIS A 383 17.00 2.24 -6.46
C HIS A 383 16.92 0.98 -5.58
N TRP A 384 16.69 1.14 -4.27
CA TRP A 384 16.43 0.00 -3.38
C TRP A 384 15.16 -0.75 -3.79
N ILE A 385 14.06 -0.05 -4.09
CA ILE A 385 12.80 -0.68 -4.57
C ILE A 385 13.02 -1.52 -5.83
N GLU A 386 13.72 -0.96 -6.83
CA GLU A 386 14.02 -1.66 -8.07
C GLU A 386 14.91 -2.89 -7.81
N ARG A 387 15.93 -2.76 -6.96
CA ARG A 387 16.79 -3.87 -6.55
C ARG A 387 16.00 -4.97 -5.85
N MET A 388 15.12 -4.63 -4.92
CA MET A 388 14.31 -5.61 -4.20
C MET A 388 13.32 -6.33 -5.14
N ASN A 389 12.78 -5.63 -6.14
CA ASN A 389 11.93 -6.26 -7.15
C ASN A 389 12.72 -7.13 -8.14
N HIS A 390 13.99 -6.83 -8.36
CA HIS A 390 14.85 -7.54 -9.31
C HIS A 390 16.13 -8.00 -8.61
N PRO A 391 16.02 -8.87 -7.58
CA PRO A 391 17.19 -9.38 -6.89
C PRO A 391 17.98 -10.27 -7.85
N ASP A 392 19.30 -10.27 -7.67
CA ASP A 392 20.16 -11.25 -8.30
C ASP A 392 20.15 -12.52 -7.43
N PRO A 393 19.54 -13.63 -7.89
CA PRO A 393 19.50 -14.87 -7.10
C PRO A 393 20.88 -15.50 -6.93
N ASP A 394 21.84 -15.20 -7.81
CA ASP A 394 23.21 -15.74 -7.77
C ASP A 394 24.13 -14.88 -6.89
N ALA A 395 23.68 -13.69 -6.49
CA ALA A 395 24.41 -12.78 -5.60
C ALA A 395 23.49 -12.27 -4.47
N PRO A 396 23.03 -13.15 -3.56
CA PRO A 396 22.05 -12.79 -2.54
C PRO A 396 22.57 -11.83 -1.46
N GLY A 397 23.89 -11.62 -1.37
CA GLY A 397 24.52 -10.79 -0.34
C GLY A 397 24.53 -11.46 1.03
N ASP A 398 24.89 -10.70 2.07
CA ASP A 398 25.00 -11.14 3.45
C ASP A 398 24.36 -10.15 4.44
N PHE A 399 23.93 -10.66 5.59
CA PHE A 399 23.62 -9.79 6.73
C PHE A 399 24.92 -9.26 7.36
N LEU A 400 24.84 -8.16 8.12
CA LEU A 400 25.99 -7.61 8.82
C LEU A 400 26.55 -8.62 9.84
N ALA A 401 27.87 -8.71 9.93
CA ALA A 401 28.55 -9.64 10.82
C ALA A 401 28.30 -9.31 12.31
N GLY A 402 28.38 -10.34 13.16
CA GLY A 402 28.38 -10.17 14.62
C GLY A 402 27.10 -9.58 15.20
N ASP A 403 25.94 -9.79 14.56
CA ASP A 403 24.64 -9.23 14.96
C ASP A 403 24.59 -7.69 14.95
N ALA A 404 25.50 -7.04 14.22
CA ALA A 404 25.59 -5.60 14.19
C ALA A 404 24.42 -4.96 13.44
N LEU A 405 24.05 -3.74 13.85
CA LEU A 405 23.19 -2.85 13.08
C LEU A 405 24.04 -1.73 12.49
N ALA A 406 23.79 -1.34 11.24
CA ALA A 406 24.42 -0.16 10.68
C ALA A 406 24.02 1.08 11.52
N PRO A 407 24.95 1.99 11.88
CA PRO A 407 24.61 3.20 12.62
C PRO A 407 23.54 4.05 11.94
N THR A 408 23.48 4.01 10.60
CA THR A 408 22.48 4.68 9.78
C THR A 408 21.06 4.12 9.93
N LEU A 409 20.87 2.95 10.53
CA LEU A 409 19.55 2.39 10.83
C LEU A 409 18.93 3.02 12.08
N ARG A 410 19.73 3.59 12.98
CA ARG A 410 19.24 4.14 14.25
C ARG A 410 18.20 5.26 14.08
N PRO A 411 18.35 6.24 13.16
CA PRO A 411 17.30 7.24 12.92
C PRO A 411 15.96 6.65 12.47
N LEU A 412 15.98 5.52 11.74
CA LEU A 412 14.74 4.81 11.39
C LEU A 412 14.10 4.19 12.63
N LEU A 413 14.87 3.55 13.50
CA LEU A 413 14.37 2.95 14.74
C LEU A 413 13.82 4.01 15.70
N GLU A 414 14.50 5.15 15.83
CA GLU A 414 14.00 6.31 16.59
C GLU A 414 12.69 6.86 16.03
N LEU A 415 12.55 6.91 14.69
CA LEU A 415 11.31 7.30 14.04
C LEU A 415 10.17 6.31 14.34
N VAL A 416 10.44 5.00 14.29
CA VAL A 416 9.47 3.95 14.60
C VAL A 416 9.04 4.03 16.08
N GLY A 417 10.00 4.15 17.00
CA GLY A 417 9.72 4.24 18.43
C GLY A 417 8.96 5.50 18.82
N ARG A 418 9.24 6.63 18.16
CA ARG A 418 8.51 7.89 18.40
C ARG A 418 7.10 7.88 17.83
N ASP A 419 6.93 7.46 16.57
CA ASP A 419 5.68 7.69 15.83
C ASP A 419 4.76 6.46 15.83
N ALA A 420 5.32 5.25 15.71
CA ALA A 420 4.53 4.04 15.52
C ALA A 420 4.22 3.30 16.82
N VAL A 421 5.21 3.12 17.69
CA VAL A 421 5.06 2.32 18.92
C VAL A 421 3.93 2.84 19.83
N PRO A 422 3.77 4.15 20.11
CA PRO A 422 2.66 4.63 20.93
C PRO A 422 1.29 4.25 20.36
N LEU A 423 1.11 4.40 19.04
CA LEU A 423 -0.13 4.07 18.36
C LEU A 423 -0.42 2.56 18.39
N LEU A 424 0.62 1.73 18.21
CA LEU A 424 0.49 0.27 18.29
C LEU A 424 0.04 -0.13 19.69
N LEU A 425 0.68 0.41 20.73
CA LEU A 425 0.33 0.14 22.13
C LEU A 425 -1.08 0.60 22.49
N ASP A 426 -1.55 1.74 21.96
CA ASP A 426 -2.94 2.18 22.14
C ASP A 426 -3.92 1.17 21.52
N THR A 427 -3.60 0.65 20.34
CA THR A 427 -4.40 -0.39 19.66
C THR A 427 -4.45 -1.68 20.47
N LEU A 428 -3.30 -2.15 20.98
CA LEU A 428 -3.23 -3.36 21.80
C LEU A 428 -4.04 -3.21 23.09
N ARG A 429 -3.85 -2.11 23.84
CA ARG A 429 -4.57 -1.86 25.09
C ARG A 429 -6.08 -1.84 24.87
N ASP A 430 -6.54 -1.25 23.76
CA ASP A 430 -7.96 -1.24 23.43
C ASP A 430 -8.47 -2.63 23.04
N PHE A 431 -7.73 -3.35 22.20
CA PHE A 431 -8.09 -4.71 21.82
C PHE A 431 -8.19 -5.61 23.05
N GLU A 432 -7.24 -5.52 23.98
CA GLU A 432 -7.26 -6.34 25.17
C GLU A 432 -8.40 -5.98 26.11
N ARG A 433 -8.75 -4.70 26.28
CA ARG A 433 -9.96 -4.33 27.04
C ARG A 433 -11.21 -4.96 26.45
N TRP A 434 -11.33 -4.96 25.12
CA TRP A 434 -12.42 -5.67 24.46
C TRP A 434 -12.33 -7.18 24.66
N ALA A 435 -11.13 -7.74 24.57
CA ALA A 435 -10.89 -9.17 24.74
C ALA A 435 -11.18 -9.66 26.16
N ASP A 436 -10.93 -8.85 27.19
CA ASP A 436 -11.28 -9.15 28.58
C ASP A 436 -12.79 -9.20 28.81
N ALA A 437 -13.53 -8.33 28.11
CA ALA A 437 -14.98 -8.20 28.23
C ALA A 437 -15.76 -9.14 27.29
N ARG A 438 -15.07 -9.93 26.45
CA ARG A 438 -15.72 -10.79 25.46
C ARG A 438 -16.40 -11.99 26.13
N PRO A 439 -17.48 -12.52 25.54
CA PRO A 439 -18.00 -13.82 25.96
C PRO A 439 -16.93 -14.92 25.80
N PRO A 440 -16.68 -15.78 26.80
CA PRO A 440 -15.62 -16.80 26.74
C PRO A 440 -15.71 -17.74 25.53
N GLU A 441 -16.92 -18.01 25.05
CA GLU A 441 -17.22 -18.83 23.87
C GLU A 441 -16.83 -18.17 22.53
N LEU A 442 -16.54 -16.86 22.52
CA LEU A 442 -16.11 -16.15 21.33
C LEU A 442 -14.62 -16.43 21.05
N GLU A 443 -14.34 -17.56 20.40
CA GLU A 443 -12.98 -17.96 20.00
C GLU A 443 -12.41 -17.11 18.85
N LYS A 444 -13.28 -16.59 17.97
CA LYS A 444 -12.89 -15.84 16.77
C LYS A 444 -13.29 -14.38 16.90
N PRO A 445 -12.33 -13.45 17.02
CA PRO A 445 -12.67 -12.03 17.05
C PRO A 445 -13.15 -11.55 15.67
N PRO A 446 -14.04 -10.55 15.62
CA PRO A 446 -14.32 -9.83 14.39
C PRO A 446 -13.07 -9.08 13.90
N ARG A 447 -13.02 -8.73 12.61
CA ARG A 447 -11.87 -8.01 12.02
C ARG A 447 -11.57 -6.66 12.65
N ALA A 448 -12.59 -6.00 13.18
CA ALA A 448 -12.48 -4.78 13.95
C ALA A 448 -13.42 -4.89 15.14
N VAL A 449 -12.91 -4.59 16.33
CA VAL A 449 -13.67 -4.73 17.59
C VAL A 449 -14.22 -3.41 18.12
N GLY A 450 -13.89 -2.30 17.46
CA GLY A 450 -14.28 -0.96 17.87
C GLY A 450 -13.36 0.10 17.27
N PHE A 451 -13.35 1.27 17.90
CA PHE A 451 -12.47 2.39 17.60
C PHE A 451 -11.82 2.88 18.89
N HIS A 452 -10.53 3.18 18.82
CA HIS A 452 -9.79 3.78 19.94
C HIS A 452 -9.25 5.15 19.56
N ALA A 453 -9.07 6.00 20.56
CA ALA A 453 -8.35 7.26 20.42
C ALA A 453 -6.84 7.00 20.43
N THR A 454 -6.12 7.73 19.59
CA THR A 454 -4.65 7.73 19.56
C THR A 454 -4.15 9.09 19.06
N GLN A 455 -2.84 9.24 18.89
CA GLN A 455 -2.23 10.43 18.33
C GLN A 455 -1.00 10.13 17.48
N LEU A 456 -0.70 11.06 16.58
CA LEU A 456 0.55 11.11 15.83
C LEU A 456 1.06 12.54 15.82
N ARG A 457 2.23 12.80 16.42
CA ARG A 457 2.87 14.12 16.47
C ARG A 457 1.91 15.24 16.93
N GLY A 458 1.13 14.98 17.98
CA GLY A 458 0.14 15.92 18.53
C GLY A 458 -1.18 16.02 17.76
N ALA A 459 -1.31 15.35 16.61
CA ALA A 459 -2.60 15.18 15.95
C ALA A 459 -3.38 14.05 16.62
N HIS A 460 -4.53 14.36 17.21
CA HIS A 460 -5.42 13.39 17.84
C HIS A 460 -6.47 12.90 16.85
N PHE A 461 -6.69 11.58 16.81
CA PHE A 461 -7.69 10.97 15.94
C PHE A 461 -8.14 9.61 16.48
N GLN A 462 -9.16 9.02 15.86
CA GLN A 462 -9.59 7.64 16.13
C GLN A 462 -9.27 6.74 14.94
N ARG A 463 -8.98 5.47 15.23
CA ARG A 463 -8.88 4.40 14.23
C ARG A 463 -9.50 3.11 14.75
N TYR A 464 -9.85 2.20 13.86
CA TYR A 464 -10.41 0.92 14.26
C TYR A 464 -9.38 0.09 15.03
N THR A 465 -9.89 -0.71 15.96
CA THR A 465 -9.09 -1.61 16.78
C THR A 465 -9.04 -2.98 16.11
N SER A 466 -7.84 -3.39 15.69
CA SER A 466 -7.60 -4.64 14.96
C SER A 466 -7.07 -5.73 15.91
N PRO A 467 -7.68 -6.93 15.98
CA PRO A 467 -7.05 -8.08 16.66
C PRO A 467 -5.73 -8.49 15.99
N TYR A 468 -5.57 -8.21 14.69
CA TYR A 468 -4.38 -8.58 13.93
C TYR A 468 -3.12 -7.85 14.42
N THR A 469 -3.25 -6.64 14.96
CA THR A 469 -2.12 -5.90 15.55
C THR A 469 -1.46 -6.69 16.68
N LEU A 470 -2.27 -7.38 17.51
CA LEU A 470 -1.73 -8.23 18.56
C LEU A 470 -0.98 -9.44 17.97
N TRP A 471 -1.54 -10.07 16.95
CA TRP A 471 -0.88 -11.19 16.24
C TRP A 471 0.45 -10.77 15.59
N MET A 472 0.56 -9.55 15.09
CA MET A 472 1.83 -9.02 14.56
C MET A 472 2.82 -8.73 15.68
N VAL A 473 2.40 -8.04 16.75
CA VAL A 473 3.30 -7.67 17.85
C VAL A 473 3.82 -8.91 18.59
N GLN A 474 3.00 -9.95 18.79
CA GLN A 474 3.47 -11.19 19.42
C GLN A 474 4.61 -11.83 18.62
N ARG A 475 4.66 -11.71 17.28
CA ARG A 475 5.77 -12.28 16.49
C ARG A 475 7.11 -11.66 16.88
N ALA A 476 7.13 -10.34 17.08
CA ALA A 476 8.32 -9.63 17.57
C ALA A 476 8.65 -10.01 19.03
N LEU A 477 7.63 -10.10 19.89
CA LEU A 477 7.80 -10.49 21.29
C LEU A 477 8.28 -11.93 21.47
N ASP A 478 7.81 -12.85 20.64
CA ASP A 478 8.20 -14.26 20.66
C ASP A 478 9.66 -14.42 20.17
N ALA A 479 10.07 -13.64 19.16
CA ALA A 479 11.48 -13.55 18.75
C ALA A 479 12.38 -13.00 19.88
N TYR A 480 11.91 -11.99 20.61
CA TYR A 480 12.61 -11.48 21.79
C TYR A 480 12.67 -12.51 22.93
N ALA A 481 11.56 -13.19 23.22
CA ALA A 481 11.49 -14.18 24.29
C ALA A 481 12.41 -15.38 24.02
N SER A 482 12.50 -15.84 22.77
CA SER A 482 13.34 -16.97 22.34
C SER A 482 14.83 -16.66 22.25
N ALA A 483 15.25 -15.39 22.34
CA ALA A 483 16.65 -14.97 22.26
C ALA A 483 17.54 -15.39 23.46
N GLY A 484 16.95 -15.95 24.51
CA GLY A 484 17.65 -16.23 25.78
C GLY A 484 18.09 -14.95 26.50
N GLU A 485 18.74 -15.08 27.66
CA GLU A 485 19.10 -13.92 28.49
C GLU A 485 20.09 -12.98 27.81
N ARG A 486 21.19 -13.54 27.25
CA ARG A 486 22.21 -12.74 26.55
C ARG A 486 21.65 -12.05 25.30
N GLY A 487 20.83 -12.74 24.52
CA GLY A 487 20.21 -12.17 23.33
C GLY A 487 19.21 -11.06 23.67
N ARG A 488 18.40 -11.23 24.72
CA ARG A 488 17.51 -10.18 25.23
C ARG A 488 18.28 -8.94 25.67
N ALA A 489 19.35 -9.11 26.45
CA ALA A 489 20.22 -8.00 26.87
C ALA A 489 20.85 -7.27 25.66
N ALA A 490 21.25 -7.99 24.62
CA ALA A 490 21.75 -7.40 23.39
C ALA A 490 20.68 -6.61 22.62
N ILE A 491 19.45 -7.14 22.53
CA ILE A 491 18.31 -6.45 21.92
C ILE A 491 17.99 -5.17 22.69
N ASP A 492 17.91 -5.24 24.02
CA ASP A 492 17.64 -4.10 24.88
C ASP A 492 18.72 -3.02 24.71
N ALA A 493 19.99 -3.41 24.67
CA ALA A 493 21.11 -2.48 24.44
C ALA A 493 21.04 -1.83 23.04
N ALA A 494 20.71 -2.60 22.00
CA ALA A 494 20.62 -2.09 20.63
C ALA A 494 19.44 -1.13 20.43
N LEU A 495 18.34 -1.33 21.16
CA LEU A 495 17.13 -0.50 21.05
C LEU A 495 17.07 0.64 22.07
N ALA A 496 18.00 0.71 23.03
CA ALA A 496 18.01 1.71 24.08
C ALA A 496 17.89 3.14 23.54
N GLY A 497 16.88 3.86 24.04
CA GLY A 497 16.63 5.26 23.71
C GLY A 497 16.02 5.48 22.32
N THR A 498 15.62 4.42 21.61
CA THR A 498 14.91 4.56 20.33
C THR A 498 13.40 4.76 20.52
N GLY A 499 12.87 4.40 21.69
CA GLY A 499 11.43 4.30 21.97
C GLY A 499 10.84 2.93 21.61
N CYS A 500 11.57 2.09 20.86
CA CYS A 500 11.12 0.74 20.49
C CYS A 500 11.14 -0.23 21.67
N GLU A 501 11.94 0.04 22.69
CA GLU A 501 11.98 -0.73 23.95
C GLU A 501 10.59 -0.83 24.60
N ALA A 502 9.73 0.18 24.42
CA ALA A 502 8.36 0.15 24.95
C ALA A 502 7.49 -0.94 24.32
N LEU A 503 7.74 -1.30 23.05
CA LEU A 503 7.06 -2.42 22.40
C LEU A 503 7.50 -3.74 23.03
N PHE A 504 8.81 -3.96 23.18
CA PHE A 504 9.38 -5.19 23.73
C PHE A 504 9.16 -5.35 25.24
N ALA A 505 8.93 -4.26 25.96
CA ALA A 505 8.50 -4.26 27.35
C ALA A 505 7.01 -4.62 27.50
N TYR A 506 6.21 -4.57 26.43
CA TYR A 506 4.80 -4.92 26.49
C TYR A 506 4.62 -6.40 26.83
N ARG A 507 3.61 -6.71 27.66
CA ARG A 507 3.24 -8.07 28.06
C ARG A 507 1.77 -8.28 27.72
N PRO A 508 1.47 -8.87 26.55
CA PRO A 508 0.10 -9.17 26.20
C PRO A 508 -0.57 -10.09 27.21
N ARG A 509 -1.82 -9.79 27.54
CA ARG A 509 -2.72 -10.55 28.42
C ARG A 509 -3.46 -11.64 27.66
N HIS A 510 -3.55 -11.51 26.34
CA HIS A 510 -4.14 -12.50 25.43
C HIS A 510 -3.12 -12.88 24.36
N ARG A 511 -3.32 -14.04 23.73
CA ARG A 511 -2.56 -14.45 22.54
C ARG A 511 -3.49 -14.79 21.39
N MET A 512 -3.03 -14.49 20.19
CA MET A 512 -3.75 -14.77 18.95
C MET A 512 -3.01 -15.86 18.18
N GLY A 513 -3.76 -16.83 17.68
CA GLY A 513 -3.28 -17.83 16.75
C GLY A 513 -4.03 -17.70 15.42
N LYS A 514 -3.67 -18.57 14.47
CA LYS A 514 -4.41 -18.72 13.23
C LYS A 514 -4.83 -20.16 13.01
N ARG A 515 -6.09 -20.34 12.65
CA ARG A 515 -6.68 -21.65 12.32
C ARG A 515 -7.43 -21.54 11.02
N ARG A 516 -7.02 -22.31 10.01
CA ARG A 516 -7.58 -22.25 8.65
C ARG A 516 -7.67 -20.80 8.14
N PHE A 517 -6.55 -20.06 8.22
CA PHE A 517 -6.40 -18.66 7.79
C PHE A 517 -7.13 -17.60 8.63
N GLU A 518 -7.93 -18.01 9.62
CA GLU A 518 -8.67 -17.08 10.47
C GLU A 518 -7.96 -16.86 11.80
N LEU A 519 -7.96 -15.61 12.29
CA LEU A 519 -7.49 -15.30 13.64
C LEU A 519 -8.41 -15.94 14.68
N THR A 520 -7.81 -16.58 15.68
CA THR A 520 -8.50 -17.17 16.82
C THR A 520 -7.71 -16.91 18.08
N PHE A 521 -8.36 -16.80 19.23
CA PHE A 521 -7.65 -16.81 20.51
C PHE A 521 -6.92 -18.14 20.68
N GLU A 522 -5.66 -18.10 21.15
CA GLU A 522 -4.97 -19.30 21.61
C GLU A 522 -5.62 -19.78 22.91
N LYS A 523 -5.77 -21.10 23.07
CA LYS A 523 -6.19 -21.66 24.35
C LYS A 523 -5.00 -21.53 25.31
N ALA A 524 -5.27 -20.95 26.48
CA ALA A 524 -4.28 -20.78 27.54
C ALA A 524 -3.77 -22.13 28.07
#